data_AF-A0A367IRM9-F1
#
_entry.id   AF-A0A367IRM9-F1
#
_cell.length_a   1.000
_cell.length_b   1.000
_cell.length_c   1.000
_cell.angle_alpha   90.00
_cell.angle_beta   90.00
_cell.angle_gamma   90.00
#
_symmetry.space_group_name_H-M   'P 1'
#
loop_
_entity.id
_entity.type
_entity.pdbx_description
1 polymer ?
#
loop_
_entity_poly.entity_id
_entity_poly.type
_entity_poly.pdbx_seq_one_letter_code
_entity_poly.pdbx_strand_id
1 'polypeptide(L)'
;MATLKDRQEAMNKVHPFGLPLWKPALYKKSRSIVRKANNALHSSPSSTPELFLNPGNVLWLLLFGWWLSLVTLLLSIITFIFNGRPYSLLLKELSLYLLWPFGKYVERQAEITSTQLDHVSSEEMTGLLSFTKKEQRQSNNLKNIYDLGLRGCVYYALFLLVLAPLLSLVSIICWMAVVSVPMAKLNYILVCHLYQNPLSLRFKSAHSRLSEHSHTTEPYIILLCNYQAIGFQYYKYTLDGINIMFINLIPLVFFVILDDYVLKHHFKESFITASVTIFSLSLVSVIPLSYFIGMSVSSISAQSSMGVGAVINATFGKGVLVEGALIGSLLAGVLLMPGFSMISGGVK
;
A
#
# COMPACT_ATOMS: atom_id res chain seq x y z
N MET A 1 -30.84 14.91 1.46
CA MET A 1 -30.34 14.56 0.11
C MET A 1 -30.20 13.05 0.06
N ALA A 2 -31.00 12.33 -0.73
CA ALA A 2 -30.93 10.86 -0.77
C ALA A 2 -29.66 10.41 -1.51
N THR A 3 -28.90 9.48 -0.93
CA THR A 3 -27.66 8.98 -1.54
C THR A 3 -27.97 8.06 -2.73
N LEU A 4 -27.02 7.85 -3.64
CA LEU A 4 -27.18 6.89 -4.76
C LEU A 4 -27.49 5.48 -4.27
N LYS A 5 -26.96 5.11 -3.10
CA LYS A 5 -27.27 3.85 -2.43
C LYS A 5 -28.75 3.77 -2.05
N ASP A 6 -29.28 4.81 -1.40
CA ASP A 6 -30.69 4.83 -0.97
C ASP A 6 -31.64 4.77 -2.18
N ARG A 7 -31.28 5.45 -3.29
CA ARG A 7 -32.02 5.40 -4.54
C ARG A 7 -32.02 4.01 -5.18
N GLN A 8 -30.87 3.33 -5.19
CA GLN A 8 -30.76 1.97 -5.73
C GLN A 8 -31.53 0.95 -4.87
N GLU A 9 -31.45 1.05 -3.53
CA GLU A 9 -32.20 0.19 -2.62
C GLU A 9 -33.71 0.41 -2.71
N ALA A 10 -34.16 1.67 -2.84
CA ALA A 10 -35.56 1.99 -3.06
C ALA A 10 -36.08 1.39 -4.38
N MET A 11 -35.31 1.50 -5.47
CA MET A 11 -35.67 0.93 -6.77
C MET A 11 -35.72 -0.61 -6.74
N ASN A 12 -34.79 -1.25 -6.02
CA ASN A 12 -34.80 -2.70 -5.79
C ASN A 12 -35.97 -3.15 -4.89
N LYS A 13 -36.52 -2.27 -4.05
CA LYS A 13 -37.68 -2.58 -3.20
C LYS A 13 -39.01 -2.37 -3.92
N VAL A 14 -39.08 -1.38 -4.81
CA VAL A 14 -40.30 -0.99 -5.55
C VAL A 14 -40.56 -1.90 -6.75
N HIS A 15 -39.55 -2.60 -7.27
CA HIS A 15 -39.77 -3.43 -8.45
C HIS A 15 -40.68 -4.66 -8.15
N PRO A 16 -41.52 -5.08 -9.10
CA PRO A 16 -42.52 -6.13 -8.87
C PRO A 16 -41.96 -7.56 -8.75
N PHE A 17 -40.69 -7.78 -9.12
CA PHE A 17 -40.15 -9.14 -9.30
C PHE A 17 -39.39 -9.73 -8.10
N GLY A 18 -39.29 -9.02 -6.97
CA GLY A 18 -38.59 -9.51 -5.76
C GLY A 18 -37.09 -9.82 -5.90
N LEU A 19 -36.53 -9.77 -7.12
CA LEU A 19 -35.13 -10.00 -7.44
C LEU A 19 -34.42 -8.70 -7.80
N PRO A 20 -33.29 -8.35 -7.15
CA PRO A 20 -32.61 -7.08 -7.38
C PRO A 20 -32.30 -6.89 -8.87
N LEU A 21 -32.76 -5.77 -9.42
CA LEU A 21 -32.59 -5.43 -10.84
C LEU A 21 -31.10 -5.31 -11.22
N TRP A 22 -30.27 -4.88 -10.26
CA TRP A 22 -28.83 -4.72 -10.42
C TRP A 22 -28.11 -5.51 -9.32
N LYS A 23 -27.35 -6.55 -9.71
CA LYS A 23 -26.43 -7.26 -8.81
C LYS A 23 -25.18 -6.42 -8.45
N PRO A 24 -24.61 -5.62 -9.37
CA PRO A 24 -23.57 -4.64 -9.02
C PRO A 24 -24.18 -3.41 -8.34
N ALA A 25 -23.51 -2.87 -7.32
CA ALA A 25 -23.86 -1.56 -6.78
C ALA A 25 -23.56 -0.49 -7.83
N LEU A 26 -24.54 0.37 -8.15
CA LEU A 26 -24.36 1.54 -9.02
C LEU A 26 -23.45 2.59 -8.36
N TYR A 27 -23.41 2.59 -7.02
CA TYR A 27 -22.51 3.41 -6.24
C TYR A 27 -21.18 2.68 -5.99
N LYS A 28 -20.10 3.45 -5.85
CA LYS A 28 -18.78 2.91 -5.50
C LYS A 28 -18.80 2.37 -4.07
N LYS A 29 -18.97 1.06 -3.92
CA LYS A 29 -18.90 0.40 -2.60
C LYS A 29 -17.43 0.21 -2.21
N SER A 30 -17.00 0.87 -1.15
CA SER A 30 -15.70 0.57 -0.54
C SER A 30 -15.71 -0.88 -0.06
N ARG A 31 -14.80 -1.71 -0.59
CA ARG A 31 -14.73 -3.11 -0.17
C ARG A 31 -14.30 -3.19 1.30
N SER A 32 -14.84 -4.16 2.02
CA SER A 32 -14.54 -4.40 3.44
C SER A 32 -13.04 -4.52 3.71
N ILE A 33 -12.27 -5.04 2.75
CA ILE A 33 -10.80 -5.17 2.82
C ILE A 33 -10.12 -3.80 2.79
N VAL A 34 -10.57 -2.87 1.95
CA VAL A 34 -10.05 -1.49 1.90
C VAL A 34 -10.36 -0.77 3.21
N ARG A 35 -11.60 -0.93 3.70
CA ARG A 35 -12.01 -0.41 5.01
C ARG A 35 -11.16 -1.00 6.13
N LYS A 36 -10.87 -2.30 6.11
CA LYS A 36 -10.05 -2.98 7.11
C LYS A 36 -8.60 -2.50 7.06
N ALA A 37 -8.03 -2.27 5.88
CA ALA A 37 -6.69 -1.70 5.72
C ALA A 37 -6.58 -0.28 6.28
N ASN A 38 -7.57 0.57 5.99
CA ASN A 38 -7.59 1.93 6.54
C ASN A 38 -7.86 1.92 8.05
N ASN A 39 -8.77 1.05 8.53
CA ASN A 39 -9.02 0.88 9.96
C ASN A 39 -7.79 0.35 10.71
N ALA A 40 -6.95 -0.49 10.09
CA ALA A 40 -5.71 -0.97 10.71
C ALA A 40 -4.64 0.12 10.87
N LEU A 41 -4.73 1.20 10.08
CA LEU A 41 -3.85 2.37 10.15
C LEU A 41 -4.37 3.47 11.07
N HIS A 42 -5.67 3.47 11.35
CA HIS A 42 -6.36 4.45 12.20
C HIS A 42 -7.12 3.78 13.35
N SER A 43 -6.65 2.61 13.77
CA SER A 43 -7.29 1.89 14.87
C SER A 43 -7.26 2.77 16.12
N SER A 44 -8.38 2.80 16.85
CA SER A 44 -8.41 3.47 18.14
C SER A 44 -7.36 2.83 19.06
N PRO A 45 -6.70 3.63 19.90
CA PRO A 45 -5.78 3.12 20.91
C PRO A 45 -6.48 2.08 21.78
N SER A 46 -6.12 0.81 21.67
CA SER A 46 -6.57 -0.16 22.67
C SER A 46 -5.82 0.07 23.99
N SER A 47 -6.55 0.06 25.09
CA SER A 47 -6.07 0.26 26.47
C SER A 47 -5.41 -0.98 27.07
N THR A 48 -5.36 -2.09 26.34
CA THR A 48 -4.85 -3.38 26.83
C THR A 48 -3.40 -3.62 26.38
N PRO A 49 -2.47 -3.98 27.29
CA PRO A 49 -1.07 -4.24 27.01
C PRO A 49 -0.87 -5.66 26.44
N GLU A 50 -1.51 -5.96 25.32
CA GLU A 50 -1.15 -7.16 24.56
C GLU A 50 0.25 -6.90 23.98
N LEU A 51 1.28 -7.64 24.44
CA LEU A 51 2.57 -7.64 23.76
C LEU A 51 2.32 -8.10 22.33
N PHE A 52 2.33 -7.18 21.38
CA PHE A 52 2.11 -7.45 19.96
C PHE A 52 3.36 -8.11 19.34
N LEU A 53 3.80 -9.23 19.91
CA LEU A 53 4.84 -10.14 19.43
C LEU A 53 4.32 -10.98 18.26
N ASN A 54 3.75 -10.29 17.26
CA ASN A 54 3.40 -10.93 16.02
C ASN A 54 4.70 -11.21 15.24
N PRO A 55 4.83 -12.38 14.60
CA PRO A 55 6.01 -12.72 13.82
C PRO A 55 6.29 -11.69 12.72
N GLY A 56 5.24 -11.06 12.17
CA GLY A 56 5.39 -9.97 11.21
C GLY A 56 5.98 -8.67 11.79
N ASN A 57 5.77 -8.39 13.07
CA ASN A 57 6.35 -7.22 13.75
C ASN A 57 7.84 -7.45 14.02
N VAL A 58 8.21 -8.68 14.39
CA VAL A 58 9.62 -9.09 14.51
C VAL A 58 10.31 -9.04 13.15
N LEU A 59 9.63 -9.51 12.09
CA LEU A 59 10.15 -9.43 10.73
C LEU A 59 10.41 -7.99 10.29
N TRP A 60 9.51 -7.05 10.64
CA TRP A 60 9.76 -5.62 10.41
C TRP A 60 11.03 -5.13 11.09
N LEU A 61 11.20 -5.45 12.39
CA LEU A 61 12.38 -5.05 13.15
C LEU A 61 13.67 -5.54 12.50
N LEU A 62 13.70 -6.81 12.06
CA LEU A 62 14.87 -7.47 11.47
C LEU A 62 15.18 -6.99 10.04
N LEU A 63 14.16 -6.75 9.20
CA LEU A 63 14.36 -6.36 7.80
C LEU A 63 14.53 -4.85 7.61
N PHE A 64 13.73 -4.05 8.31
CA PHE A 64 13.60 -2.61 8.05
C PHE A 64 13.90 -1.75 9.27
N GLY A 65 13.35 -2.10 10.44
CA GLY A 65 13.32 -1.22 11.61
C GLY A 65 14.70 -0.83 12.14
N TRP A 66 15.64 -1.78 12.25
CA TRP A 66 16.94 -1.52 12.89
C TRP A 66 17.80 -0.50 12.14
N TRP A 67 17.98 -0.68 10.83
CA TRP A 67 18.85 0.19 10.04
C TRP A 67 18.17 1.54 9.74
N LEU A 68 16.84 1.56 9.56
CA LEU A 68 16.05 2.80 9.49
C LEU A 68 16.24 3.65 10.75
N SER A 69 16.12 3.02 11.92
CA SER A 69 16.33 3.66 13.21
C SER A 69 17.77 4.17 13.35
N LEU A 70 18.76 3.37 12.96
CA LEU A 70 20.17 3.76 13.02
C LEU A 70 20.44 5.01 12.15
N VAL A 71 20.02 5.00 10.88
CA VAL A 71 20.24 6.13 9.96
C VAL A 71 19.54 7.39 10.47
N THR A 72 18.28 7.28 10.90
CA THR A 72 17.53 8.42 11.46
C THR A 72 18.13 8.97 12.75
N LEU A 73 18.74 8.11 13.56
CA LEU A 73 19.47 8.51 14.76
C LEU A 73 20.76 9.25 14.39
N LEU A 74 21.50 8.82 13.37
CA LEU A 74 22.67 9.55 12.87
C LEU A 74 22.27 10.94 12.36
N LEU A 75 21.17 11.05 11.61
CA LEU A 75 20.63 12.35 11.16
C LEU A 75 20.23 13.25 12.34
N SER A 76 19.67 12.67 13.41
CA SER A 76 19.37 13.40 14.65
C SER A 76 20.64 14.00 15.28
N ILE A 77 21.72 13.23 15.35
CA ILE A 77 23.01 13.72 15.89
C ILE A 77 23.57 14.84 15.02
N ILE A 78 23.54 14.69 13.69
CA ILE A 78 24.03 15.73 12.76
C ILE A 78 23.24 17.02 12.95
N THR A 79 21.90 16.95 12.96
CA THR A 79 21.06 18.15 13.17
C THR A 79 21.23 18.77 14.56
N PHE A 80 21.57 17.97 15.59
CA PHE A 80 21.91 18.47 16.92
C PHE A 80 23.19 19.33 16.90
N ILE A 81 24.24 18.88 16.20
CA ILE A 81 25.51 19.60 16.07
C ILE A 81 25.32 20.98 15.42
N PHE A 82 24.44 21.09 14.43
CA PHE A 82 24.11 22.36 13.76
C PHE A 82 23.10 23.25 14.54
N ASN A 83 23.03 23.12 15.87
CA ASN A 83 22.13 23.85 16.75
C ASN A 83 20.63 23.67 16.43
N GLY A 84 20.24 22.59 15.76
CA GLY A 84 18.87 22.23 15.41
C GLY A 84 18.14 21.43 16.50
N ARG A 85 18.19 21.85 17.76
CA ARG A 85 17.59 21.11 18.90
C ARG A 85 16.17 20.56 18.65
N PRO A 86 15.18 21.36 18.22
CA PRO A 86 13.82 20.84 18.05
C PRO A 86 13.72 19.75 16.95
N TYR A 87 14.48 19.90 15.86
CA TYR A 87 14.55 18.90 14.80
C TYR A 87 15.28 17.63 15.24
N SER A 88 16.36 17.77 16.01
CA SER A 88 17.12 16.62 16.51
C SER A 88 16.28 15.76 17.46
N LEU A 89 15.48 16.37 18.34
CA LEU A 89 14.59 15.66 19.25
C LEU A 89 13.50 14.92 18.46
N LEU A 90 12.89 15.58 17.49
CA LEU A 90 11.92 14.95 16.59
C LEU A 90 12.51 13.76 15.84
N LEU A 91 13.71 13.89 15.27
CA LEU A 91 14.37 12.80 14.54
C LEU A 91 14.76 11.64 15.47
N LYS A 92 15.09 11.93 16.74
CA LYS A 92 15.36 10.91 17.76
C LYS A 92 14.09 10.15 18.14
N GLU A 93 12.98 10.85 18.36
CA GLU A 93 11.68 10.22 18.61
C GLU A 93 11.22 9.39 17.41
N LEU A 94 11.41 9.94 16.19
CA LEU A 94 11.13 9.25 14.95
C LEU A 94 11.95 7.96 14.81
N SER A 95 13.25 8.00 15.16
CA SER A 95 14.12 6.83 15.13
C SER A 95 13.59 5.70 16.01
N LEU A 96 13.22 6.01 17.25
CA LEU A 96 12.63 5.04 18.18
C LEU A 96 11.24 4.57 17.74
N TYR A 97 10.49 5.41 17.02
CA TYR A 97 9.23 5.03 16.42
C TYR A 97 9.42 4.08 15.23
N LEU A 98 10.37 4.32 14.34
CA LEU A 98 10.66 3.44 13.18
C LEU A 98 11.21 2.08 13.58
N LEU A 99 12.00 2.03 14.66
CA LEU A 99 12.49 0.77 15.23
C LEU A 99 11.33 -0.15 15.62
N TRP A 100 10.32 0.41 16.28
CA TRP A 100 9.13 -0.32 16.72
C TRP A 100 7.89 0.57 16.67
N PRO A 101 7.19 0.61 15.51
CA PRO A 101 6.02 1.49 15.33
C PRO A 101 4.75 0.94 15.98
N PHE A 102 4.75 -0.35 16.33
CA PHE A 102 3.55 -1.06 16.77
C PHE A 102 3.11 -0.62 18.16
N GLY A 103 1.82 -0.27 18.30
CA GLY A 103 1.25 0.20 19.56
C GLY A 103 1.66 1.64 19.95
N LYS A 104 2.36 2.34 19.05
CA LYS A 104 2.61 3.78 19.13
C LYS A 104 1.67 4.49 18.15
N TYR A 105 1.35 5.73 18.45
CA TYR A 105 0.56 6.56 17.56
C TYR A 105 1.25 7.90 17.32
N VAL A 106 0.97 8.45 16.14
CA VAL A 106 1.43 9.78 15.73
C VAL A 106 0.25 10.71 15.79
N GLU A 107 0.34 11.75 16.61
CA GLU A 107 -0.65 12.83 16.65
C GLU A 107 -0.13 14.05 15.89
N ARG A 108 -1.06 14.75 15.23
CA ARG A 108 -0.81 16.05 14.64
C ARG A 108 -1.67 17.07 15.38
N GLN A 109 -1.06 18.17 15.82
CA GLN A 109 -1.80 19.31 16.37
C GLN A 109 -2.68 19.90 15.26
N ALA A 110 -3.99 19.97 15.48
CA ALA A 110 -4.93 20.47 14.50
C ALA A 110 -5.28 21.92 14.85
N GLU A 111 -4.85 22.87 14.03
CA GLU A 111 -5.40 24.22 14.07
C GLU A 111 -6.82 24.14 13.49
N ILE A 112 -7.85 24.29 14.33
CA ILE A 112 -9.24 24.20 13.88
C ILE A 112 -9.53 25.39 12.96
N THR A 113 -9.50 25.17 11.66
CA THR A 113 -10.41 25.90 10.75
C THR A 113 -11.66 25.04 10.63
N SER A 114 -12.80 25.59 11.08
CA SER A 114 -14.12 24.98 11.30
C SER A 114 -14.84 24.46 10.04
N THR A 115 -14.15 23.77 9.13
CA THR A 115 -14.71 23.29 7.85
C THR A 115 -14.45 21.79 7.60
N GLN A 116 -14.21 21.00 8.66
CA GLN A 116 -13.85 19.57 8.56
C GLN A 116 -14.92 18.61 9.10
N LEU A 117 -16.09 19.09 9.53
CA LEU A 117 -17.14 18.20 10.07
C LEU A 117 -18.13 17.63 9.02
N ASP A 118 -18.11 18.09 7.76
CA ASP A 118 -19.15 17.65 6.78
C ASP A 118 -18.65 16.88 5.54
N HIS A 119 -17.35 16.61 5.39
CA HIS A 119 -16.79 16.10 4.12
C HIS A 119 -16.33 14.63 4.10
N VAL A 120 -16.94 13.74 4.89
CA VAL A 120 -16.70 12.28 4.80
C VAL A 120 -17.73 11.58 3.89
N SER A 121 -18.69 12.29 3.29
CA SER A 121 -19.83 11.67 2.58
C SER A 121 -19.98 11.99 1.09
N SER A 122 -18.99 12.54 0.39
CA SER A 122 -19.13 12.80 -1.05
C SER A 122 -17.80 12.68 -1.80
N GLU A 123 -17.37 11.43 -2.01
CA GLU A 123 -16.49 11.07 -3.13
C GLU A 123 -17.32 11.12 -4.41
N GLU A 124 -17.33 12.26 -5.13
CA GLU A 124 -17.53 12.31 -6.59
C GLU A 124 -17.46 13.73 -7.21
N MET A 125 -17.34 14.81 -6.43
CA MET A 125 -17.08 16.16 -6.96
C MET A 125 -15.74 16.74 -6.47
N THR A 126 -14.68 15.92 -6.46
CA THR A 126 -13.42 16.24 -5.79
C THR A 126 -12.26 16.54 -6.75
N GLY A 127 -12.43 16.39 -8.06
CA GLY A 127 -11.35 16.57 -9.04
C GLY A 127 -10.80 18.00 -9.12
N LEU A 128 -11.67 18.99 -9.38
CA LEU A 128 -11.26 20.38 -9.59
C LEU A 128 -10.94 21.15 -8.29
N LEU A 129 -11.64 20.83 -7.20
CA LEU A 129 -11.38 21.43 -5.88
C LEU A 129 -10.17 20.80 -5.17
N SER A 130 -9.82 19.53 -5.47
CA SER A 130 -8.57 18.96 -4.96
C SER A 130 -7.35 19.54 -5.67
N PHE A 131 -7.44 19.82 -6.98
CA PHE A 131 -6.35 20.44 -7.74
C PHE A 131 -6.02 21.84 -7.22
N THR A 132 -7.03 22.70 -7.08
CA THR A 132 -6.85 24.06 -6.53
C THR A 132 -6.35 24.06 -5.08
N LYS A 133 -6.87 23.16 -4.22
CA LYS A 133 -6.41 23.02 -2.84
C LYS A 133 -4.99 22.42 -2.73
N LYS A 134 -4.55 21.64 -3.72
CA LYS A 134 -3.20 21.07 -3.81
C LYS A 134 -2.19 22.14 -4.27
N GLU A 135 -2.54 22.97 -5.25
CA GLU A 135 -1.73 24.12 -5.70
C GLU A 135 -1.55 25.17 -4.59
N GLN A 136 -2.64 25.54 -3.90
CA GLN A 136 -2.60 26.56 -2.85
C GLN A 136 -1.79 26.09 -1.63
N ARG A 137 -1.84 24.78 -1.32
CA ARG A 137 -1.05 24.15 -0.27
C ARG A 137 0.43 23.98 -0.67
N GLN A 138 0.74 23.81 -1.95
CA GLN A 138 2.12 23.71 -2.46
C GLN A 138 2.81 25.09 -2.48
N SER A 139 2.09 26.16 -2.81
CA SER A 139 2.57 27.55 -2.78
C SER A 139 2.89 28.05 -1.36
N ASN A 140 2.08 27.69 -0.36
CA ASN A 140 2.35 28.00 1.05
C ASN A 140 3.53 27.20 1.62
N ASN A 141 3.74 25.95 1.18
CA ASN A 141 4.92 25.16 1.58
C ASN A 141 6.23 25.74 1.03
N LEU A 142 6.24 26.23 -0.21
CA LEU A 142 7.42 26.90 -0.78
C LEU A 142 7.74 28.20 -0.02
N LYS A 143 6.72 29.02 0.31
CA LYS A 143 6.91 30.23 1.13
C LYS A 143 7.45 29.92 2.52
N ASN A 144 7.01 28.84 3.16
CA ASN A 144 7.55 28.40 4.45
C ASN A 144 9.01 27.96 4.36
N ILE A 145 9.43 27.26 3.28
CA ILE A 145 10.82 26.79 3.12
C ILE A 145 11.81 27.95 3.03
N TYR A 146 11.44 29.08 2.43
CA TYR A 146 12.32 30.25 2.34
C TYR A 146 12.44 31.05 3.65
N ASP A 147 11.49 30.90 4.58
CA ASP A 147 11.50 31.55 5.90
C ASP A 147 12.24 30.72 6.98
N LEU A 148 12.72 29.52 6.60
CA LEU A 148 13.46 28.65 7.50
C LEU A 148 14.92 29.10 7.59
N GLY A 149 15.30 29.72 8.71
CA GLY A 149 16.70 30.01 9.02
C GLY A 149 17.63 28.78 8.92
N LEU A 150 18.94 28.97 9.04
CA LEU A 150 20.01 27.98 8.79
C LEU A 150 19.71 26.55 9.29
N ARG A 151 19.12 26.42 10.48
CA ARG A 151 18.76 25.15 11.13
C ARG A 151 17.73 24.34 10.32
N GLY A 152 16.75 25.03 9.75
CA GLY A 152 15.72 24.45 8.92
C GLY A 152 16.27 23.96 7.58
N CYS A 153 17.12 24.76 6.93
CA CYS A 153 17.81 24.35 5.70
C CYS A 153 18.62 23.06 5.88
N VAL A 154 19.39 22.95 6.97
CA VAL A 154 20.16 21.74 7.28
C VAL A 154 19.24 20.52 7.46
N TYR A 155 18.12 20.66 8.18
CA TYR A 155 17.13 19.59 8.33
C TYR A 155 16.55 19.16 6.98
N TYR A 156 16.07 20.10 6.17
CA TYR A 156 15.44 19.79 4.87
C TYR A 156 16.45 19.18 3.88
N ALA A 157 17.71 19.63 3.89
CA ALA A 157 18.76 19.03 3.08
C ALA A 157 19.01 17.57 3.46
N LEU A 158 19.18 17.27 4.76
CA LEU A 158 19.35 15.89 5.23
C LEU A 158 18.09 15.04 5.01
N PHE A 159 16.91 15.64 5.18
CA PHE A 159 15.65 14.98 4.94
C PHE A 159 15.50 14.58 3.47
N LEU A 160 15.71 15.51 2.52
CA LEU A 160 15.55 15.24 1.10
C LEU A 160 16.67 14.33 0.54
N LEU A 161 17.90 14.48 1.02
CA LEU A 161 19.05 13.72 0.51
C LEU A 161 19.08 12.29 1.05
N VAL A 162 18.70 12.07 2.30
CA VAL A 162 18.84 10.75 2.95
C VAL A 162 17.50 10.20 3.41
N LEU A 163 16.74 10.92 4.24
CA LEU A 163 15.61 10.32 4.95
C LEU A 163 14.41 10.01 4.05
N ALA A 164 14.03 10.95 3.20
CA ALA A 164 12.92 10.84 2.26
C ALA A 164 13.15 9.71 1.22
N PRO A 165 14.29 9.64 0.50
CA PRO A 165 14.50 8.56 -0.47
C PRO A 165 14.49 7.20 0.23
N LEU A 166 15.09 7.10 1.41
CA LEU A 166 15.19 5.86 2.18
C LEU A 166 13.82 5.37 2.68
N LEU A 167 13.00 6.24 3.27
CA LEU A 167 11.62 5.90 3.68
C LEU A 167 10.72 5.60 2.47
N SER A 168 10.91 6.32 1.35
CA SER A 168 10.17 6.06 0.11
C SER A 168 10.53 4.72 -0.51
N LEU A 169 11.81 4.34 -0.49
CA LEU A 169 12.29 3.05 -0.97
C LEU A 169 11.71 1.92 -0.13
N VAL A 170 11.75 2.02 1.20
CA VAL A 170 11.12 1.02 2.08
C VAL A 170 9.62 0.96 1.85
N SER A 171 8.96 2.10 1.62
CA SER A 171 7.54 2.14 1.27
C SER A 171 7.25 1.39 -0.03
N ILE A 172 8.06 1.58 -1.08
CA ILE A 172 7.92 0.87 -2.37
C ILE A 172 8.13 -0.64 -2.19
N ILE A 173 9.18 -1.06 -1.48
CA ILE A 173 9.42 -2.49 -1.22
C ILE A 173 8.26 -3.11 -0.44
N CYS A 174 7.78 -2.44 0.60
CA CYS A 174 6.65 -2.90 1.40
C CYS A 174 5.34 -2.92 0.60
N TRP A 175 5.18 -2.01 -0.35
CA TRP A 175 4.02 -1.95 -1.23
C TRP A 175 4.04 -3.12 -2.21
N MET A 176 5.20 -3.39 -2.82
CA MET A 176 5.42 -4.52 -3.74
C MET A 176 5.15 -5.87 -3.08
N ALA A 177 5.52 -6.05 -1.80
CA ALA A 177 5.28 -7.29 -1.07
C ALA A 177 3.81 -7.61 -0.78
N VAL A 178 2.86 -6.65 -0.96
CA VAL A 178 1.40 -6.74 -0.71
C VAL A 178 0.99 -7.04 0.74
N VAL A 179 1.61 -8.00 1.39
CA VAL A 179 1.30 -8.41 2.77
C VAL A 179 1.64 -7.32 3.79
N SER A 180 2.53 -6.39 3.43
CA SER A 180 3.00 -5.24 4.22
C SER A 180 2.47 -3.88 3.72
N VAL A 181 1.33 -3.85 3.02
CA VAL A 181 0.64 -2.61 2.62
C VAL A 181 0.46 -1.58 3.76
N PRO A 182 0.10 -1.95 5.01
CA PRO A 182 -0.01 -0.94 6.06
C PRO A 182 1.34 -0.29 6.39
N MET A 183 2.46 -1.02 6.33
CA MET A 183 3.79 -0.43 6.51
C MET A 183 4.17 0.48 5.34
N ALA A 184 3.80 0.12 4.11
CA ALA A 184 4.03 0.98 2.94
C ALA A 184 3.34 2.34 3.12
N LYS A 185 2.05 2.32 3.49
CA LYS A 185 1.28 3.54 3.76
C LYS A 185 1.83 4.34 4.93
N LEU A 186 2.24 3.67 6.01
CA LEU A 186 2.83 4.31 7.19
C LEU A 186 4.06 5.14 6.81
N ASN A 187 5.02 4.53 6.10
CA ASN A 187 6.25 5.22 5.70
C ASN A 187 5.97 6.36 4.70
N TYR A 188 5.05 6.15 3.75
CA TYR A 188 4.68 7.20 2.79
C TYR A 188 4.01 8.42 3.46
N ILE A 189 3.01 8.18 4.32
CA ILE A 189 2.32 9.26 5.06
C ILE A 189 3.34 10.00 5.94
N LEU A 190 4.24 9.28 6.59
CA LEU A 190 5.29 9.89 7.41
C LEU A 190 6.18 10.82 6.60
N VAL A 191 6.65 10.42 5.41
CA VAL A 191 7.42 11.28 4.49
C VAL A 191 6.62 12.54 4.14
N CYS A 192 5.35 12.39 3.75
CA CYS A 192 4.51 13.54 3.39
C CYS A 192 4.36 14.54 4.55
N HIS A 193 4.18 14.05 5.77
CA HIS A 193 3.99 14.91 6.94
C HIS A 193 5.29 15.54 7.44
N LEU A 194 6.39 14.80 7.42
CA LEU A 194 7.73 15.32 7.75
C LEU A 194 8.21 16.38 6.76
N TYR A 195 7.79 16.30 5.50
CA TYR A 195 8.07 17.33 4.50
C TYR A 195 7.25 18.60 4.72
N GLN A 196 5.96 18.48 5.07
CA GLN A 196 5.07 19.63 5.20
C GLN A 196 5.27 20.39 6.52
N ASN A 197 5.19 19.71 7.66
CA ASN A 197 5.23 20.33 8.98
C ASN A 197 5.86 19.37 10.00
N PRO A 198 7.19 19.22 10.00
CA PRO A 198 7.86 18.25 10.85
C PRO A 198 7.55 18.50 12.33
N LEU A 199 7.70 19.74 12.81
CA LEU A 199 7.54 20.10 14.22
C LEU A 199 6.11 19.94 14.77
N SER A 200 5.11 19.72 13.90
CA SER A 200 3.72 19.49 14.32
C SER A 200 3.43 18.04 14.73
N LEU A 201 4.38 17.12 14.49
CA LEU A 201 4.24 15.71 14.80
C LEU A 201 4.73 15.41 16.21
N ARG A 202 3.93 14.67 16.97
CA ARG A 202 4.34 14.10 18.26
C ARG A 202 4.14 12.59 18.25
N PHE A 203 5.13 11.88 18.78
CA PHE A 203 5.09 10.43 18.89
C PHE A 203 4.73 10.05 20.32
N LYS A 204 3.57 9.40 20.51
CA LYS A 204 3.10 8.95 21.82
C LYS A 204 2.86 7.45 21.83
N SER A 205 3.02 6.82 22.99
CA SER A 205 2.67 5.41 23.17
C SER A 205 1.18 5.29 23.50
N ALA A 206 0.48 4.27 23.01
CA ALA A 206 -0.93 4.05 23.35
C ALA A 206 -1.17 4.04 24.89
N HIS A 207 -0.18 3.57 25.66
CA HIS A 207 -0.20 3.51 27.12
C HIS A 207 -0.21 4.88 27.81
N SER A 208 0.35 5.94 27.19
CA SER A 208 0.40 7.26 27.82
C SER A 208 -0.96 7.95 27.89
N ARG A 209 -1.98 7.47 27.15
CA ARG A 209 -3.34 8.01 27.23
C ARG A 209 -4.05 7.77 28.55
N LEU A 210 -3.71 6.70 29.27
CA LEU A 210 -4.32 6.43 30.58
C LEU A 210 -3.96 7.51 31.61
N SER A 211 -2.82 8.19 31.44
CA SER A 211 -2.31 9.19 32.39
C SER A 211 -2.64 10.63 32.02
N GLU A 212 -3.18 10.88 30.83
CA GLU A 212 -3.25 12.23 30.22
C GLU A 212 -4.72 12.61 29.87
N HIS A 213 -5.68 12.13 30.66
CA HIS A 213 -7.07 12.60 30.59
C HIS A 213 -7.32 13.89 31.40
N SER A 214 -6.24 14.52 31.86
CA SER A 214 -6.25 15.73 32.68
C SER A 214 -5.30 16.75 32.06
N HIS A 215 -5.84 17.83 31.46
CA HIS A 215 -5.16 19.12 31.23
C HIS A 215 -4.52 19.50 29.87
N THR A 216 -4.90 18.96 28.70
CA THR A 216 -4.55 19.64 27.43
C THR A 216 -5.79 19.98 26.58
N THR A 217 -6.14 21.26 26.57
CA THR A 217 -7.29 21.90 25.87
C THR A 217 -7.14 21.93 24.34
N GLU A 218 -6.01 21.47 23.79
CA GLU A 218 -5.73 21.58 22.37
C GLU A 218 -6.23 20.37 21.57
N PRO A 219 -7.02 20.57 20.50
CA PRO A 219 -7.54 19.51 19.64
C PRO A 219 -6.41 18.88 18.81
N TYR A 220 -6.28 17.55 18.90
CA TYR A 220 -5.28 16.78 18.13
C TYR A 220 -5.96 15.67 17.32
N ILE A 221 -5.39 15.36 16.15
CA ILE A 221 -5.89 14.30 15.26
C ILE A 221 -4.88 13.15 15.26
N ILE A 222 -5.35 11.92 15.50
CA ILE A 222 -4.53 10.71 15.40
C ILE A 222 -4.29 10.44 13.92
N LEU A 223 -3.05 10.63 13.49
CA LEU A 223 -2.67 10.48 12.10
C LEU A 223 -2.42 9.02 11.76
N LEU A 224 -1.64 8.32 12.60
CA LEU A 224 -1.31 6.91 12.40
C LEU A 224 -1.35 6.16 13.73
N CYS A 225 -1.96 4.98 13.73
CA CYS A 225 -1.87 4.00 14.79
C CYS A 225 -1.95 2.61 14.15
N ASN A 226 -0.88 1.83 14.22
CA ASN A 226 -0.86 0.48 13.68
C ASN A 226 -0.34 -0.52 14.74
N TYR A 227 -0.88 -1.73 14.70
CA TYR A 227 -0.57 -2.84 15.61
C TYR A 227 0.11 -4.02 14.90
N GLN A 228 -0.03 -4.13 13.57
CA GLN A 228 0.47 -5.26 12.79
C GLN A 228 1.21 -4.78 11.53
N ALA A 229 2.45 -5.23 11.35
CA ALA A 229 3.22 -4.99 10.13
C ALA A 229 2.69 -5.75 8.92
N ILE A 230 2.25 -6.99 9.15
CA ILE A 230 1.87 -7.93 8.10
C ILE A 230 0.43 -8.36 8.32
N GLY A 231 -0.37 -8.31 7.25
CA GLY A 231 -1.70 -8.88 7.23
C GLY A 231 -1.93 -9.68 5.96
N PHE A 232 -2.16 -10.99 6.08
CA PHE A 232 -2.47 -11.81 4.91
C PHE A 232 -3.68 -11.28 4.17
N GLN A 233 -4.70 -10.78 4.88
CA GLN A 233 -5.96 -10.27 4.34
C GLN A 233 -5.83 -9.25 3.20
N TYR A 234 -4.68 -8.56 3.07
CA TYR A 234 -4.39 -7.65 1.98
C TYR A 234 -4.18 -8.35 0.63
N TYR A 235 -3.97 -9.67 0.61
CA TYR A 235 -3.92 -10.47 -0.63
C TYR A 235 -5.21 -10.38 -1.44
N LYS A 236 -6.36 -10.09 -0.81
CA LYS A 236 -7.66 -9.93 -1.48
C LYS A 236 -7.90 -8.51 -1.99
N TYR A 237 -6.94 -7.60 -1.82
CA TYR A 237 -7.06 -6.23 -2.30
C TYR A 237 -7.07 -6.22 -3.83
N THR A 238 -8.03 -5.50 -4.41
CA THR A 238 -8.21 -5.42 -5.86
C THR A 238 -8.19 -3.96 -6.32
N LEU A 239 -7.41 -3.66 -7.35
CA LEU A 239 -7.45 -2.38 -8.07
C LEU A 239 -8.18 -2.63 -9.40
N ASP A 240 -9.25 -1.87 -9.67
CA ASP A 240 -10.07 -1.97 -10.89
C ASP A 240 -10.51 -3.40 -11.26
N GLY A 241 -10.80 -4.22 -10.25
CA GLY A 241 -11.23 -5.61 -10.42
C GLY A 241 -10.10 -6.63 -10.56
N ILE A 242 -8.85 -6.20 -10.64
CA ILE A 242 -7.65 -7.05 -10.70
C ILE A 242 -7.04 -7.20 -9.30
N ASN A 243 -6.59 -8.40 -8.93
CA ASN A 243 -5.87 -8.61 -7.67
C ASN A 243 -4.53 -7.85 -7.67
N ILE A 244 -4.24 -7.15 -6.58
CA ILE A 244 -3.00 -6.38 -6.39
C ILE A 244 -1.73 -7.20 -6.57
N MET A 245 -1.76 -8.50 -6.24
CA MET A 245 -0.62 -9.40 -6.43
C MET A 245 -0.18 -9.40 -7.90
N PHE A 246 -1.13 -9.51 -8.85
CA PHE A 246 -0.79 -9.53 -10.27
C PHE A 246 -0.22 -8.21 -10.74
N ILE A 247 -0.73 -7.10 -10.23
CA ILE A 247 -0.23 -5.75 -10.55
C ILE A 247 1.20 -5.58 -10.04
N ASN A 248 1.48 -6.02 -8.81
CA ASN A 248 2.82 -5.94 -8.23
C ASN A 248 3.82 -6.90 -8.89
N LEU A 249 3.37 -7.93 -9.59
CA LEU A 249 4.24 -8.78 -10.41
C LEU A 249 4.51 -8.17 -11.80
N ILE A 250 3.83 -7.10 -12.23
CA ILE A 250 4.11 -6.46 -13.54
C ILE A 250 5.53 -5.87 -13.62
N PRO A 251 6.05 -5.11 -12.63
CA PRO A 251 7.42 -4.61 -12.68
C PRO A 251 8.47 -5.73 -12.80
N LEU A 252 8.18 -6.91 -12.24
CA LEU A 252 9.03 -8.09 -12.38
C LEU A 252 9.11 -8.55 -13.84
N VAL A 253 8.01 -8.50 -14.59
CA VAL A 253 8.01 -8.81 -16.03
C VAL A 253 8.99 -7.91 -16.79
N PHE A 254 8.91 -6.60 -16.55
CA PHE A 254 9.82 -5.63 -17.17
C PHE A 254 11.28 -5.87 -16.75
N PHE A 255 11.52 -6.21 -15.48
CA PHE A 255 12.84 -6.54 -14.98
C PHE A 255 13.42 -7.79 -15.67
N VAL A 256 12.64 -8.85 -15.86
CA VAL A 256 13.10 -10.07 -16.55
C VAL A 256 13.46 -9.80 -18.01
N ILE A 257 12.65 -9.01 -18.72
CA ILE A 257 12.93 -8.61 -20.11
C ILE A 257 14.22 -7.79 -20.18
N LEU A 258 14.38 -6.84 -19.27
CA LEU A 258 15.57 -6.00 -19.19
C LEU A 258 16.82 -6.83 -18.82
N ASP A 259 16.67 -7.82 -17.94
CA ASP A 259 17.77 -8.66 -17.50
C ASP A 259 18.35 -9.50 -18.65
N ASP A 260 17.49 -10.17 -19.42
CA ASP A 260 17.93 -10.99 -20.56
C ASP A 260 18.45 -10.15 -21.74
N TYR A 261 17.85 -8.98 -22.01
CA TYR A 261 18.22 -8.16 -23.17
C TYR A 261 19.39 -7.19 -22.91
N VAL A 262 19.50 -6.61 -21.70
CA VAL A 262 20.45 -5.53 -21.39
C VAL A 262 21.50 -5.99 -20.38
N LEU A 263 21.10 -6.47 -19.19
CA LEU A 263 22.06 -6.77 -18.11
C LEU A 263 22.96 -7.93 -18.48
N LYS A 264 22.44 -8.95 -19.18
CA LYS A 264 23.24 -10.08 -19.65
C LYS A 264 24.35 -9.69 -20.62
N HIS A 265 24.13 -8.64 -21.41
CA HIS A 265 25.16 -8.11 -22.30
C HIS A 265 26.20 -7.29 -21.52
N HIS A 266 25.77 -6.52 -20.51
CA HIS A 266 26.63 -5.57 -19.82
C HIS A 266 27.40 -6.15 -18.63
N PHE A 267 26.84 -7.14 -17.93
CA PHE A 267 27.38 -7.79 -16.73
C PHE A 267 27.46 -9.32 -16.94
N LYS A 268 28.37 -9.75 -17.81
CA LYS A 268 28.73 -11.17 -17.91
C LYS A 268 29.33 -11.60 -16.57
N GLU A 269 28.83 -12.70 -15.98
CA GLU A 269 29.25 -13.32 -14.69
C GLU A 269 28.53 -12.88 -13.38
N SER A 270 27.41 -12.15 -13.43
CA SER A 270 26.64 -11.87 -12.20
C SER A 270 25.65 -12.99 -11.83
N PHE A 271 25.45 -13.25 -10.53
CA PHE A 271 24.44 -14.21 -10.03
C PHE A 271 23.03 -13.97 -10.57
N ILE A 272 22.68 -12.71 -10.84
CA ILE A 272 21.38 -12.30 -11.38
C ILE A 272 21.22 -12.79 -12.83
N THR A 273 22.30 -12.73 -13.60
CA THR A 273 22.39 -13.10 -15.02
C THR A 273 22.57 -14.61 -15.24
N ALA A 274 22.64 -15.40 -14.18
CA ALA A 274 22.74 -16.86 -14.30
C ALA A 274 21.54 -17.44 -15.06
N SER A 275 21.77 -18.47 -15.88
CA SER A 275 20.69 -19.04 -16.70
C SER A 275 19.54 -19.60 -15.85
N VAL A 276 19.84 -20.13 -14.67
CA VAL A 276 18.85 -20.68 -13.72
C VAL A 276 17.99 -19.58 -13.08
N THR A 277 18.57 -18.42 -12.76
CA THR A 277 17.84 -17.29 -12.16
C THR A 277 16.93 -16.64 -13.19
N ILE A 278 17.42 -16.39 -14.40
CA ILE A 278 16.60 -15.87 -15.52
C ILE A 278 15.43 -16.82 -15.80
N PHE A 279 15.70 -18.13 -15.89
CA PHE A 279 14.66 -19.14 -16.09
C PHE A 279 13.62 -19.12 -14.96
N SER A 280 14.05 -19.11 -13.70
CA SER A 280 13.14 -19.10 -12.54
C SER A 280 12.31 -17.81 -12.48
N LEU A 281 12.92 -16.66 -12.71
CA LEU A 281 12.23 -15.36 -12.74
C LEU A 281 11.24 -15.29 -13.91
N SER A 282 11.59 -15.88 -15.06
CA SER A 282 10.69 -15.98 -16.20
C SER A 282 9.43 -16.78 -15.87
N LEU A 283 9.54 -17.90 -15.15
CA LEU A 283 8.38 -18.70 -14.72
C LEU A 283 7.45 -17.89 -13.81
N VAL A 284 7.99 -17.10 -12.88
CA VAL A 284 7.20 -16.23 -12.00
C VAL A 284 6.52 -15.11 -12.80
N SER A 285 7.22 -14.53 -13.78
CA SER A 285 6.68 -13.45 -14.64
C SER A 285 5.56 -13.91 -15.58
N VAL A 286 5.49 -15.19 -15.93
CA VAL A 286 4.40 -15.75 -16.75
C VAL A 286 3.08 -15.74 -15.99
N ILE A 287 3.09 -15.79 -14.65
CA ILE A 287 1.89 -15.77 -13.81
C ILE A 287 1.01 -14.53 -14.06
N PRO A 288 1.49 -13.27 -13.88
CA PRO A 288 0.68 -12.09 -14.16
C PRO A 288 0.31 -11.97 -15.64
N LEU A 289 1.22 -12.30 -16.56
CA LEU A 289 0.95 -12.24 -18.00
C LEU A 289 -0.20 -13.17 -18.40
N SER A 290 -0.17 -14.43 -17.93
CA SER A 290 -1.23 -15.39 -18.21
C SER A 290 -2.59 -14.95 -17.64
N TYR A 291 -2.60 -14.32 -16.46
CA TYR A 291 -3.81 -13.76 -15.86
C TYR A 291 -4.40 -12.62 -16.71
N PHE A 292 -3.58 -11.66 -17.15
CA PHE A 292 -4.06 -10.55 -17.99
C PHE A 292 -4.50 -11.03 -19.36
N ILE A 293 -3.76 -11.95 -19.98
CA ILE A 293 -4.16 -12.57 -21.25
C ILE A 293 -5.49 -13.30 -21.07
N GLY A 294 -5.66 -14.09 -20.01
CA GLY A 294 -6.90 -14.80 -19.72
C GLY A 294 -8.09 -13.85 -19.50
N MET A 295 -7.86 -12.74 -18.78
CA MET A 295 -8.87 -11.70 -18.57
C MET A 295 -9.27 -11.01 -19.88
N SER A 296 -8.30 -10.65 -20.71
CA SER A 296 -8.53 -10.05 -22.03
C SER A 296 -9.28 -11.00 -22.96
N VAL A 297 -8.86 -12.27 -23.03
CA VAL A 297 -9.52 -13.29 -23.86
C VAL A 297 -10.93 -13.58 -23.37
N SER A 298 -11.16 -13.65 -22.05
CA SER A 298 -12.52 -13.79 -21.51
C SER A 298 -13.40 -12.59 -21.87
N SER A 299 -12.85 -11.37 -21.82
CA SER A 299 -13.59 -10.16 -22.20
C SER A 299 -13.91 -10.14 -23.70
N ILE A 300 -12.97 -10.53 -24.55
CA ILE A 300 -13.17 -10.61 -26.00
C ILE A 300 -14.15 -11.76 -26.33
N SER A 301 -14.02 -12.92 -25.69
CA SER A 301 -14.90 -14.07 -25.89
C SER A 301 -16.34 -13.80 -25.44
N ALA A 302 -16.53 -12.97 -24.41
CA ALA A 302 -17.87 -12.52 -24.02
C ALA A 302 -18.54 -11.65 -25.11
N GLN A 303 -17.75 -11.05 -25.99
CA GLN A 303 -18.21 -10.14 -27.05
C GLN A 303 -18.08 -10.72 -28.47
N SER A 304 -17.43 -11.87 -28.63
CA SER A 304 -17.15 -12.51 -29.92
C SER A 304 -17.86 -13.87 -30.05
N SER A 305 -18.13 -14.28 -31.29
CA SER A 305 -18.77 -15.57 -31.57
C SER A 305 -17.80 -16.73 -31.31
N MET A 306 -18.35 -17.89 -30.92
CA MET A 306 -17.63 -19.14 -30.57
C MET A 306 -16.50 -19.56 -31.54
N GLY A 307 -16.50 -19.10 -32.79
CA GLY A 307 -15.50 -19.48 -33.81
C GLY A 307 -14.12 -18.84 -33.62
N VAL A 308 -14.02 -17.62 -33.06
CA VAL A 308 -12.72 -16.94 -32.90
C VAL A 308 -11.86 -17.62 -31.84
N GLY A 309 -12.48 -18.15 -30.77
CA GLY A 309 -11.78 -18.91 -29.72
C GLY A 309 -11.17 -20.23 -30.21
N ALA A 310 -11.85 -20.92 -31.13
CA ALA A 310 -11.35 -22.17 -31.72
C ALA A 310 -10.11 -21.95 -32.60
N VAL A 311 -10.09 -20.85 -33.37
CA VAL A 311 -8.97 -20.50 -34.25
C VAL A 311 -7.73 -20.12 -33.44
N ILE A 312 -7.89 -19.37 -32.35
CA ILE A 312 -6.79 -18.98 -31.46
C ILE A 312 -6.19 -20.21 -30.76
N ASN A 313 -7.02 -21.16 -30.33
CA ASN A 313 -6.53 -22.39 -29.69
C ASN A 313 -5.74 -23.30 -30.66
N ALA A 314 -6.09 -23.28 -31.95
CA ALA A 314 -5.42 -24.08 -32.98
C ALA A 314 -4.07 -23.51 -33.44
N THR A 315 -3.86 -22.19 -33.38
CA THR A 315 -2.61 -21.55 -33.86
C THR A 315 -1.43 -21.70 -32.90
N PHE A 316 -1.67 -21.83 -31.59
CA PHE A 316 -0.61 -21.98 -30.58
C PHE A 316 -0.17 -23.44 -30.31
N GLY A 317 -0.81 -24.43 -30.93
CA GLY A 317 -0.74 -25.84 -30.53
C GLY A 317 0.35 -26.74 -31.13
N LYS A 318 1.40 -26.24 -31.79
CA LYS A 318 2.36 -27.09 -32.54
C LYS A 318 3.68 -27.35 -31.79
N GLY A 319 3.94 -28.60 -31.39
CA GLY A 319 5.26 -29.09 -30.94
C GLY A 319 5.21 -30.14 -29.80
N VAL A 320 6.25 -30.96 -29.64
CA VAL A 320 6.33 -32.00 -28.57
C VAL A 320 6.33 -31.38 -27.16
N LEU A 321 6.96 -30.21 -27.00
CA LEU A 321 6.90 -29.45 -25.74
C LEU A 321 5.47 -28.92 -25.46
N VAL A 322 4.70 -28.66 -26.52
CA VAL A 322 3.31 -28.19 -26.42
C VAL A 322 2.38 -29.31 -25.97
N GLU A 323 2.64 -30.56 -26.37
CA GLU A 323 1.89 -31.73 -25.90
C GLU A 323 2.01 -31.91 -24.38
N GLY A 324 3.23 -31.80 -23.84
CA GLY A 324 3.46 -31.82 -22.39
C GLY A 324 2.76 -30.67 -21.66
N ALA A 325 2.78 -29.46 -22.23
CA ALA A 325 2.08 -28.30 -21.67
C ALA A 325 0.54 -28.45 -21.72
N LEU A 326 0.00 -29.04 -22.79
CA LEU A 326 -1.42 -29.33 -22.94
C LEU A 326 -1.89 -30.33 -21.89
N ILE A 327 -1.19 -31.46 -21.75
CA ILE A 327 -1.50 -32.47 -20.72
C ILE A 327 -1.41 -31.87 -19.33
N GLY A 328 -0.36 -31.10 -19.05
CA GLY A 328 -0.17 -30.43 -17.75
C GLY A 328 -1.28 -29.43 -17.43
N SER A 329 -1.70 -28.61 -18.40
CA SER A 329 -2.78 -27.63 -18.21
C SER A 329 -4.14 -28.31 -17.98
N LEU A 330 -4.42 -29.42 -18.67
CA LEU A 330 -5.64 -30.20 -18.49
C LEU A 330 -5.66 -30.85 -17.09
N LEU A 331 -4.55 -31.48 -16.69
CA LEU A 331 -4.43 -32.10 -15.36
C LEU A 331 -4.55 -31.06 -14.24
N ALA A 332 -3.95 -29.87 -14.43
CA ALA A 332 -4.08 -28.77 -13.49
C ALA A 332 -5.53 -28.25 -13.37
N GLY A 333 -6.24 -28.12 -14.50
CA GLY A 333 -7.62 -27.64 -14.53
C GLY A 333 -8.63 -28.65 -13.97
N VAL A 334 -8.45 -29.94 -14.26
CA VAL A 334 -9.41 -31.00 -13.88
C VAL A 334 -9.17 -31.54 -12.48
N LEU A 335 -7.91 -31.69 -12.05
CA LEU A 335 -7.58 -32.32 -10.77
C LEU A 335 -7.05 -31.31 -9.75
N LEU A 336 -6.05 -30.51 -10.12
CA LEU A 336 -5.34 -29.67 -9.15
C LEU A 336 -6.21 -28.52 -8.63
N MET A 337 -6.80 -27.71 -9.52
CA MET A 337 -7.63 -26.57 -9.09
C MET A 337 -8.86 -26.99 -8.28
N PRO A 338 -9.66 -27.99 -8.69
CA PRO A 338 -10.77 -28.49 -7.88
C PRO A 338 -10.32 -29.11 -6.56
N GLY A 339 -9.23 -29.90 -6.57
CA GLY A 339 -8.67 -30.49 -5.35
C GLY A 339 -8.23 -29.43 -4.33
N PHE A 340 -7.51 -28.39 -4.77
CA PHE A 340 -7.08 -27.29 -3.90
C PHE A 340 -8.27 -26.48 -3.37
N SER A 341 -9.30 -26.26 -4.21
CA SER A 341 -10.55 -25.62 -3.80
C SER A 341 -11.30 -26.43 -2.75
N MET A 342 -11.38 -27.76 -2.90
CA MET A 342 -12.00 -28.66 -1.93
C MET A 342 -11.25 -28.68 -0.59
N ILE A 343 -9.91 -28.73 -0.62
CA ILE A 343 -9.09 -28.65 0.60
C ILE A 343 -9.30 -27.30 1.28
N SER A 344 -9.23 -26.19 0.53
CA SER A 344 -9.44 -24.85 1.08
C SER A 344 -10.87 -24.64 1.60
N GLY A 345 -11.87 -25.30 1.04
CA GLY A 345 -13.26 -25.25 1.50
C GLY A 345 -13.53 -26.11 2.74
N GLY A 346 -12.69 -27.12 2.99
CA GLY A 346 -12.77 -27.99 4.16
C GLY A 346 -12.13 -27.41 5.43
N VAL A 347 -11.21 -26.45 5.29
CA VAL A 347 -10.61 -25.72 6.42
C VAL A 347 -11.58 -24.61 6.85
N LYS A 348 -12.32 -24.85 7.93
CA LYS A 348 -13.19 -23.86 8.58
C LYS A 348 -12.44 -23.01 9.59
#